data_AF-A0A7C4WMB7-F1
#
_entry.id   AF-A0A7C4WMB7-F1
#
_cell.length_a   1.000
_cell.length_b   1.000
_cell.length_c   1.000
_cell.angle_alpha   90.00
_cell.angle_beta   90.00
_cell.angle_gamma   90.00
#
_symmetry.space_group_name_H-M   'P 1'
#
loop_
_entity.id
_entity.type
_entity.pdbx_description
1 polymer ?
#
loop_
_entity_poly.entity_id
_entity_poly.type
_entity_poly.pdbx_seq_one_letter_code
_entity_poly.pdbx_strand_id
1 'polypeptide(L)'
;QVRRETLFKASFMLPIEEVETGFDTVTHNRVVIDTEGRVSREDMMIFKRQYSSSIYGFSMSLDLGFIGRLLYSRDHRKVIDDDEELKRGKAALIALLPLLAGEVGASRARALPAWRVKELLVAWSDKPIPQLTHGRYSGYVATSLEVLAEYSDLLGINVSVLAYGVDEKLRDGFEKLRKRGSGKLVTIETEESWQSVITKLVQVYENLTKGKTAPAAASAERRSEGAPTSAPSGKRKK
;
A
#
# COMPACT_ATOMS: atom_id res chain seq x y z
N GLN A 1 25.85 -10.05 6.16
CA GLN A 1 25.17 -9.09 5.27
C GLN A 1 23.93 -8.58 5.99
N VAL A 2 23.78 -7.26 6.19
CA VAL A 2 22.56 -6.68 6.78
C VAL A 2 21.57 -6.43 5.64
N ARG A 3 20.42 -7.10 5.66
CA ARG A 3 19.34 -6.95 4.67
C ARG A 3 18.16 -6.27 5.33
N ARG A 4 17.61 -5.24 4.68
CA ARG A 4 16.36 -4.59 5.05
C ARG A 4 15.30 -5.03 4.05
N GLU A 5 14.29 -5.75 4.52
CA GLU A 5 13.14 -6.07 3.67
C GLU A 5 12.39 -4.80 3.28
N THR A 6 11.84 -4.79 2.07
CA THR A 6 10.99 -3.71 1.59
C THR A 6 9.69 -3.67 2.38
N LEU A 7 9.23 -2.46 2.68
CA LEU A 7 7.90 -2.22 3.29
C LEU A 7 6.79 -2.24 2.24
N PHE A 8 7.14 -2.13 0.97
CA PHE A 8 6.23 -2.29 -0.17
C PHE A 8 6.44 -3.66 -0.80
N LYS A 9 5.41 -4.48 -0.82
CA LYS A 9 5.42 -5.80 -1.47
C LYS A 9 4.30 -5.83 -2.50
N ALA A 10 4.59 -6.30 -3.71
CA ALA A 10 3.62 -6.47 -4.78
C ALA A 10 3.69 -7.90 -5.31
N SER A 11 2.54 -8.47 -5.62
CA SER A 11 2.44 -9.75 -6.32
C SER A 11 2.70 -9.56 -7.82
N PHE A 12 2.85 -10.68 -8.53
CA PHE A 12 2.80 -10.67 -9.97
C PHE A 12 1.44 -10.20 -10.46
N MET A 13 1.45 -9.46 -11.56
CA MET A 13 0.24 -9.09 -12.28
C MET A 13 -0.15 -10.24 -13.20
N LEU A 14 -1.34 -10.79 -12.99
CA LEU A 14 -1.81 -12.00 -13.65
C LEU A 14 -3.16 -11.74 -14.33
N PRO A 15 -3.43 -12.31 -15.52
CA PRO A 15 -4.76 -12.24 -16.12
C PRO A 15 -5.84 -12.78 -15.17
N ILE A 16 -7.02 -12.18 -15.14
CA ILE A 16 -8.14 -12.70 -14.34
C ILE A 16 -8.70 -13.99 -14.94
N GLU A 17 -9.32 -14.83 -14.10
CA GLU A 17 -9.82 -16.15 -14.53
C GLU A 17 -11.03 -16.07 -15.48
N GLU A 18 -11.78 -14.96 -15.44
CA GLU A 18 -13.04 -14.79 -16.15
C GLU A 18 -12.87 -14.32 -17.61
N VAL A 19 -11.67 -13.90 -18.01
CA VAL A 19 -11.44 -13.26 -19.32
C VAL A 19 -10.40 -14.02 -20.11
N GLU A 20 -10.80 -14.50 -21.28
CA GLU A 20 -9.85 -15.02 -22.26
C GLU A 20 -8.93 -13.90 -22.75
N THR A 21 -7.64 -14.17 -22.73
CA THR A 21 -6.62 -13.19 -23.07
C THR A 21 -6.43 -13.15 -24.58
N GLY A 22 -6.83 -12.04 -25.21
CA GLY A 22 -6.53 -11.77 -26.61
C GLY A 22 -5.06 -11.41 -26.81
N PHE A 23 -4.43 -11.98 -27.84
CA PHE A 23 -3.07 -11.66 -28.26
C PHE A 23 -3.11 -11.06 -29.65
N ASP A 24 -2.74 -9.79 -29.77
CA ASP A 24 -2.52 -9.12 -31.04
C ASP A 24 -1.03 -9.07 -31.35
N THR A 25 -0.67 -9.39 -32.60
CA THR A 25 0.73 -9.31 -33.03
C THR A 25 0.91 -8.08 -33.90
N VAL A 26 1.64 -7.09 -33.39
CA VAL A 26 1.98 -5.88 -34.14
C VAL A 26 3.40 -6.00 -34.69
N THR A 27 3.54 -5.72 -35.98
CA THR A 27 4.82 -5.72 -36.67
C THR A 27 5.49 -4.36 -36.50
N HIS A 28 6.68 -4.34 -35.91
CA HIS A 28 7.52 -3.15 -35.82
C HIS A 28 8.73 -3.29 -36.74
N ASN A 29 9.18 -2.17 -37.29
CA ASN A 29 10.40 -2.11 -38.10
C ASN A 29 11.48 -1.37 -37.30
N ARG A 30 12.66 -1.97 -37.18
CA ARG A 30 13.84 -1.27 -36.68
C ARG A 30 14.59 -0.72 -37.89
N VAL A 31 14.72 0.61 -37.93
CA VAL A 31 15.54 1.29 -38.92
C VAL A 31 16.99 1.27 -38.45
N VAL A 32 17.88 0.70 -39.26
CA VAL A 32 19.32 0.79 -39.06
C VAL A 32 19.81 2.06 -39.74
N ILE A 33 20.54 2.88 -38.98
CA ILE A 33 21.15 4.12 -39.44
C ILE A 33 22.64 3.83 -39.56
N ASP A 34 23.24 4.12 -40.71
CA ASP A 34 24.70 3.99 -40.91
C ASP A 34 25.47 5.05 -40.10
N THR A 35 26.77 4.86 -39.93
CA THR A 35 27.72 5.84 -39.39
C THR A 35 27.61 7.27 -39.95
N GLU A 36 27.18 7.47 -41.20
CA GLU A 36 26.91 8.77 -41.82
C GLU A 36 25.49 9.31 -41.58
N GLY A 37 24.67 8.61 -40.79
CA GLY A 37 23.31 9.04 -40.48
C GLY A 37 22.26 8.71 -41.56
N ARG A 38 22.64 7.97 -42.60
CA ARG A 38 21.71 7.60 -43.69
C ARG A 38 20.92 6.34 -43.33
N VAL A 39 19.65 6.34 -43.72
CA VAL A 39 18.77 5.18 -43.59
C VAL A 39 19.07 4.22 -44.74
N SER A 40 19.68 3.08 -44.44
CA SER A 40 19.86 2.00 -45.41
C SER A 40 18.51 1.40 -45.76
N ARG A 41 18.17 1.34 -47.07
CA ARG A 41 16.90 0.75 -47.55
C ARG A 41 16.88 -0.78 -47.40
N GLU A 42 18.04 -1.40 -47.25
CA GLU A 42 18.22 -2.86 -47.26
C GLU A 42 18.30 -3.44 -45.83
N ASP A 43 18.55 -2.61 -44.82
CA ASP A 43 18.75 -3.04 -43.41
C ASP A 43 17.54 -2.79 -42.50
N MET A 44 16.32 -2.96 -43.02
CA MET A 44 15.11 -2.91 -42.18
C MET A 44 14.84 -4.28 -41.56
N MET A 45 15.10 -4.42 -40.27
CA MET A 45 14.72 -5.62 -39.53
C MET A 45 13.28 -5.53 -39.05
N ILE A 46 12.44 -6.42 -39.57
CA ILE A 46 11.06 -6.63 -39.12
C ILE A 46 11.08 -7.47 -37.84
N PHE A 47 10.46 -6.97 -36.78
CA PHE A 47 10.24 -7.75 -35.56
C PHE A 47 8.77 -7.67 -35.14
N LYS A 48 8.21 -8.84 -34.81
CA LYS A 48 6.84 -8.96 -34.32
C LYS A 48 6.84 -8.82 -32.80
N ARG A 49 5.97 -7.97 -32.27
CA ARG A 49 5.67 -7.90 -30.84
C ARG A 49 4.23 -8.31 -30.61
N GLN A 50 4.05 -9.22 -29.67
CA GLN A 50 2.72 -9.52 -29.16
C GLN A 50 2.33 -8.49 -28.11
N TYR A 51 1.22 -7.82 -28.35
CA TYR A 51 0.49 -7.04 -27.37
C TYR A 51 -0.70 -7.88 -26.91
N SER A 52 -1.05 -7.75 -25.64
CA SER A 52 -2.24 -8.36 -25.10
C SER A 52 -3.07 -7.30 -24.39
N SER A 53 -4.35 -7.23 -24.74
CA SER A 53 -5.35 -6.49 -24.00
C SER A 53 -6.14 -7.48 -23.15
N SER A 54 -5.98 -7.37 -21.84
CA SER A 54 -6.71 -8.22 -20.89
C SER A 54 -6.88 -7.47 -19.57
N ILE A 55 -7.77 -7.98 -18.72
CA ILE A 55 -7.91 -7.49 -17.36
C ILE A 55 -6.95 -8.28 -16.49
N TYR A 56 -6.10 -7.56 -15.77
CA TYR A 56 -5.12 -8.16 -14.88
C TYR A 56 -5.47 -7.87 -13.42
N GLY A 57 -5.33 -8.90 -12.59
CA GLY A 57 -5.41 -8.82 -11.14
C GLY A 57 -4.01 -8.82 -10.52
N PHE A 58 -3.87 -8.11 -9.41
CA PHE A 58 -2.66 -8.12 -8.59
C PHE A 58 -3.01 -7.72 -7.15
N SER A 59 -2.06 -7.85 -6.23
CA SER A 59 -2.19 -7.45 -4.83
C SER A 59 -0.91 -6.75 -4.38
N MET A 60 -1.04 -5.78 -3.49
CA MET A 60 0.08 -5.07 -2.88
C MET A 60 -0.15 -4.85 -1.39
N SER A 61 0.93 -4.74 -0.63
CA SER A 61 0.90 -4.42 0.80
C SER A 61 1.96 -3.38 1.14
N LEU A 62 1.59 -2.44 2.01
CA LEU A 62 2.43 -1.35 2.48
C LEU A 62 2.48 -1.35 4.01
N ASP A 63 3.63 -1.70 4.56
CA ASP A 63 3.87 -1.80 5.99
C ASP A 63 4.31 -0.43 6.58
N LEU A 64 3.40 0.57 6.55
CA LEU A 64 3.72 1.96 6.91
C LEU A 64 4.17 2.14 8.37
N GLY A 65 3.76 1.27 9.28
CA GLY A 65 4.15 1.31 10.70
C GLY A 65 5.65 1.12 10.95
N PHE A 66 6.40 0.63 9.96
CA PHE A 66 7.85 0.39 10.04
C PHE A 66 8.71 1.46 9.36
N ILE A 67 8.10 2.55 8.89
CA ILE A 67 8.83 3.68 8.33
C ILE A 67 9.76 4.26 9.41
N GLY A 68 11.03 4.43 9.05
CA GLY A 68 12.01 4.99 9.98
C GLY A 68 12.41 4.08 11.15
N ARG A 69 12.03 2.79 11.11
CA ARG A 69 12.38 1.80 12.14
C ARG A 69 13.45 0.84 11.68
N LEU A 70 14.28 0.36 12.62
CA LEU A 70 15.30 -0.66 12.38
C LEU A 70 14.68 -2.07 12.39
N LEU A 71 14.50 -2.67 11.21
CA LEU A 71 13.88 -4.01 11.06
C LEU A 71 14.70 -5.17 11.64
N TYR A 72 16.01 -5.00 11.79
CA TYR A 72 16.89 -6.03 12.38
C TYR A 72 16.97 -5.94 13.91
N SER A 73 16.44 -4.87 14.51
CA SER A 73 16.42 -4.71 15.97
C SER A 73 15.15 -5.33 16.53
N ARG A 74 15.28 -6.09 17.63
CA ARG A 74 14.14 -6.72 18.31
C ARG A 74 13.02 -5.72 18.65
N ASP A 75 13.42 -4.50 19.00
CA ASP A 75 12.49 -3.46 19.47
C ASP A 75 12.01 -2.53 18.35
N HIS A 76 12.41 -2.78 17.09
CA HIS A 76 12.11 -1.93 15.94
C HIS A 76 12.31 -0.44 16.23
N ARG A 77 13.47 -0.10 16.80
CA ARG A 77 13.76 1.24 17.30
C ARG A 77 13.57 2.28 16.17
N LYS A 78 12.83 3.34 16.48
CA LYS A 78 12.67 4.49 15.60
C LYS A 78 13.96 5.31 15.57
N VAL A 79 14.42 5.67 14.38
CA VAL A 79 15.70 6.39 14.15
C VAL A 79 15.54 7.68 13.37
N ILE A 80 14.31 8.10 13.10
CA ILE A 80 13.96 9.39 12.49
C ILE A 80 12.98 10.12 13.40
N ASP A 81 12.79 11.42 13.20
CA ASP A 81 11.77 12.20 13.90
C ASP A 81 10.34 11.90 13.38
N ASP A 82 9.33 12.44 14.07
CA ASP A 82 7.91 12.26 13.74
C ASP A 82 7.52 12.95 12.42
N ASP A 83 8.11 14.10 12.11
CA ASP A 83 7.81 14.86 10.90
C ASP A 83 8.36 14.15 9.65
N GLU A 84 9.55 13.56 9.75
CA GLU A 84 10.20 12.78 8.71
C GLU A 84 9.48 11.43 8.50
N GLU A 85 8.99 10.78 9.57
CA GLU A 85 8.10 9.60 9.44
C GLU A 85 6.84 9.96 8.67
N LEU A 86 6.18 11.06 9.05
CA LEU A 86 4.97 11.54 8.41
C LEU A 86 5.20 11.85 6.92
N LYS A 87 6.26 12.60 6.58
CA LYS A 87 6.61 12.92 5.20
C LYS A 87 6.84 11.66 4.36
N ARG A 88 7.57 10.69 4.90
CA ARG A 88 7.88 9.43 4.19
C ARG A 88 6.64 8.56 3.99
N GLY A 89 5.77 8.46 4.99
CA GLY A 89 4.53 7.70 4.86
C GLY A 89 3.56 8.33 3.87
N LYS A 90 3.43 9.66 3.87
CA LYS A 90 2.69 10.39 2.82
C LYS A 90 3.28 10.13 1.44
N ALA A 91 4.59 10.25 1.29
CA ALA A 91 5.26 10.02 0.01
C ALA A 91 5.03 8.59 -0.50
N ALA A 92 5.05 7.59 0.38
CA ALA A 92 4.77 6.20 0.03
C ALA A 92 3.33 5.99 -0.46
N LEU A 93 2.34 6.63 0.18
CA LEU A 93 0.94 6.58 -0.26
C LEU A 93 0.70 7.35 -1.56
N ILE A 94 1.29 8.54 -1.70
CA ILE A 94 1.19 9.36 -2.90
C ILE A 94 1.84 8.66 -4.10
N ALA A 95 2.92 7.90 -3.89
CA ALA A 95 3.57 7.11 -4.93
C ALA A 95 2.66 6.02 -5.53
N LEU A 96 1.53 5.69 -4.88
CA LEU A 96 0.52 4.81 -5.48
C LEU A 96 -0.22 5.48 -6.64
N LEU A 97 -0.29 6.81 -6.70
CA LEU A 97 -0.95 7.53 -7.79
C LEU A 97 -0.31 7.25 -9.16
N PRO A 98 0.99 7.51 -9.39
CA PRO A 98 1.62 7.19 -10.68
C PRO A 98 1.62 5.68 -10.94
N LEU A 99 1.80 4.86 -9.90
CA LEU A 99 1.75 3.40 -10.03
C LEU A 99 0.41 2.91 -10.60
N LEU A 100 -0.70 3.36 -10.00
CA LEU A 100 -2.06 3.00 -10.43
C LEU A 100 -2.50 3.74 -11.70
N ALA A 101 -1.88 4.87 -12.04
CA ALA A 101 -2.09 5.56 -13.31
C ALA A 101 -1.42 4.85 -14.50
N GLY A 102 -0.63 3.79 -14.26
CA GLY A 102 -0.03 3.00 -15.33
C GLY A 102 1.46 3.27 -15.56
N GLU A 103 2.15 3.93 -14.63
CA GLU A 103 3.61 4.07 -14.65
C GLU A 103 4.34 2.77 -14.27
N VAL A 104 3.89 1.65 -14.83
CA VAL A 104 4.35 0.29 -14.56
C VAL A 104 4.95 -0.36 -15.80
N GLY A 105 5.83 -1.35 -15.59
CA GLY A 105 6.35 -2.23 -16.66
C GLY A 105 7.70 -1.83 -17.25
N ALA A 106 8.33 -2.80 -17.93
CA ALA A 106 9.72 -2.73 -18.38
C ALA A 106 9.93 -1.99 -19.72
N SER A 107 8.88 -1.72 -20.50
CA SER A 107 9.00 -1.13 -21.86
C SER A 107 8.57 0.34 -21.96
N ARG A 108 8.62 1.10 -20.85
CA ARG A 108 8.20 2.52 -20.78
C ARG A 108 8.86 3.41 -21.83
N ALA A 109 10.09 3.09 -22.24
CA ALA A 109 10.82 3.86 -23.26
C ALA A 109 10.22 3.77 -24.67
N ARG A 110 9.31 2.82 -24.94
CA ARG A 110 8.78 2.56 -26.28
C ARG A 110 7.25 2.51 -26.36
N ALA A 111 6.57 2.22 -25.26
CA ALA A 111 5.13 2.29 -25.15
C ALA A 111 4.74 2.44 -23.67
N LEU A 112 3.87 3.42 -23.38
CA LEU A 112 3.11 3.41 -22.13
C LEU A 112 1.99 2.37 -22.29
N PRO A 113 1.81 1.44 -21.35
CA PRO A 113 0.71 0.51 -21.41
C PRO A 113 -0.62 1.28 -21.36
N ALA A 114 -1.58 0.92 -22.22
CA ALA A 114 -2.94 1.41 -22.08
C ALA A 114 -3.53 0.83 -20.78
N TRP A 115 -3.57 1.66 -19.74
CA TRP A 115 -3.83 1.24 -18.37
C TRP A 115 -5.05 1.95 -17.81
N ARG A 116 -5.89 1.21 -17.08
CA ARG A 116 -7.01 1.77 -16.32
C ARG A 116 -7.32 0.86 -15.13
N VAL A 117 -7.43 1.46 -13.94
CA VAL A 117 -7.95 0.77 -12.76
C VAL A 117 -9.45 0.50 -12.95
N LYS A 118 -9.84 -0.76 -12.88
CA LYS A 118 -11.24 -1.20 -12.97
C LYS A 118 -11.89 -1.33 -11.60
N GLU A 119 -11.17 -1.98 -10.71
CA GLU A 119 -11.63 -2.33 -9.37
C GLU A 119 -10.46 -2.13 -8.40
N LEU A 120 -10.75 -1.70 -7.19
CA LEU A 120 -9.76 -1.56 -6.12
C LEU A 120 -10.41 -1.88 -4.77
N LEU A 121 -9.78 -2.76 -4.01
CA LEU A 121 -10.12 -3.06 -2.62
C LEU A 121 -8.87 -2.80 -1.77
N VAL A 122 -9.01 -1.95 -0.76
CA VAL A 122 -7.93 -1.65 0.19
C VAL A 122 -8.42 -1.90 1.59
N ALA A 123 -7.62 -2.57 2.41
CA ALA A 123 -7.85 -2.68 3.84
C ALA A 123 -6.69 -2.07 4.60
N TRP A 124 -6.98 -1.44 5.73
CA TRP A 124 -5.97 -0.91 6.62
C TRP A 124 -6.38 -1.08 8.09
N SER A 125 -5.38 -1.11 8.96
CA SER A 125 -5.54 -1.14 10.41
C SER A 125 -4.30 -0.53 11.08
N ASP A 126 -4.41 -0.16 12.35
CA ASP A 126 -3.29 0.27 13.18
C ASP A 126 -2.39 -0.90 13.62
N LYS A 127 -2.91 -2.13 13.50
CA LYS A 127 -2.21 -3.39 13.76
C LYS A 127 -2.02 -4.18 12.47
N PRO A 128 -1.09 -5.16 12.44
CA PRO A 128 -0.92 -6.03 11.29
C PRO A 128 -2.23 -6.76 10.93
N ILE A 129 -2.52 -6.86 9.64
CA ILE A 129 -3.67 -7.58 9.09
C ILE A 129 -3.20 -8.55 8.01
N PRO A 130 -3.93 -9.65 7.74
CA PRO A 130 -3.60 -10.56 6.66
C PRO A 130 -3.68 -9.86 5.30
N GLN A 131 -2.93 -10.39 4.33
CA GLN A 131 -3.01 -9.91 2.95
C GLN A 131 -4.38 -10.23 2.34
N LEU A 132 -4.86 -9.32 1.50
CA LEU A 132 -6.09 -9.53 0.74
C LEU A 132 -5.90 -10.60 -0.33
N THR A 133 -7.00 -11.26 -0.66
CA THR A 133 -7.04 -12.24 -1.75
C THR A 133 -6.65 -11.56 -3.06
N HIS A 134 -5.82 -12.25 -3.85
CA HIS A 134 -5.32 -11.72 -5.11
C HIS A 134 -6.46 -11.41 -6.09
N GLY A 135 -6.42 -10.24 -6.75
CA GLY A 135 -7.47 -9.82 -7.71
C GLY A 135 -7.57 -10.66 -8.99
N ARG A 136 -6.88 -11.80 -9.07
CA ARG A 136 -7.02 -12.78 -10.17
C ARG A 136 -8.31 -13.57 -10.03
N TYR A 137 -8.69 -13.86 -8.78
CA TYR A 137 -9.84 -14.69 -8.44
C TYR A 137 -11.11 -13.85 -8.47
N SER A 138 -12.17 -14.37 -9.07
CA SER A 138 -13.49 -13.71 -9.14
C SER A 138 -14.05 -13.36 -7.76
N GLY A 139 -13.90 -14.27 -6.80
CA GLY A 139 -14.36 -14.13 -5.42
C GLY A 139 -13.44 -13.32 -4.49
N TYR A 140 -12.43 -12.61 -5.00
CA TYR A 140 -11.42 -11.97 -4.15
C TYR A 140 -12.00 -11.01 -3.10
N VAL A 141 -13.08 -10.30 -3.43
CA VAL A 141 -13.75 -9.37 -2.48
C VAL A 141 -14.37 -10.15 -1.33
N ALA A 142 -15.23 -11.13 -1.62
CA ALA A 142 -15.91 -11.92 -0.60
C ALA A 142 -14.91 -12.66 0.29
N THR A 143 -13.93 -13.35 -0.30
CA THR A 143 -12.90 -14.08 0.45
C THR A 143 -12.07 -13.15 1.33
N SER A 144 -11.70 -11.97 0.82
CA SER A 144 -10.95 -10.99 1.62
C SER A 144 -11.76 -10.48 2.82
N LEU A 145 -13.04 -10.18 2.60
CA LEU A 145 -13.92 -9.74 3.68
C LEU A 145 -14.14 -10.82 4.74
N GLU A 146 -14.31 -12.08 4.33
CA GLU A 146 -14.42 -13.21 5.26
C GLU A 146 -13.16 -13.35 6.13
N VAL A 147 -11.98 -13.37 5.50
CA VAL A 147 -10.69 -13.47 6.22
C VAL A 147 -10.47 -12.30 7.17
N LEU A 148 -10.77 -11.07 6.72
CA LEU A 148 -10.63 -9.88 7.57
C LEU A 148 -11.61 -9.90 8.74
N ALA A 149 -12.85 -10.31 8.52
CA ALA A 149 -13.85 -10.40 9.57
C ALA A 149 -13.42 -11.40 10.66
N GLU A 150 -13.04 -12.62 10.27
CA GLU A 150 -12.55 -13.62 11.21
C GLU A 150 -11.31 -13.16 11.96
N TYR A 151 -10.35 -12.55 11.25
CA TYR A 151 -9.14 -12.00 11.88
C TYR A 151 -9.46 -10.87 12.86
N SER A 152 -10.37 -9.97 12.49
CA SER A 152 -10.79 -8.84 13.33
C SER A 152 -11.49 -9.31 14.61
N ASP A 153 -12.38 -10.30 14.50
CA ASP A 153 -13.15 -10.84 15.61
C ASP A 153 -12.25 -11.65 16.57
N LEU A 154 -11.29 -12.42 16.03
CA LEU A 154 -10.34 -13.22 16.83
C LEU A 154 -9.39 -12.36 17.67
N LEU A 155 -8.95 -11.22 17.13
CA LEU A 155 -7.93 -10.37 17.76
C LEU A 155 -8.48 -9.08 18.37
N GLY A 156 -9.78 -8.81 18.20
CA GLY A 156 -10.41 -7.56 18.65
C GLY A 156 -9.79 -6.34 17.98
N ILE A 157 -9.55 -6.41 16.67
CA ILE A 157 -8.87 -5.37 15.89
C ILE A 157 -9.87 -4.70 14.96
N ASN A 158 -9.89 -3.37 14.95
CA ASN A 158 -10.68 -2.63 13.97
C ASN A 158 -9.98 -2.64 12.61
N VAL A 159 -10.72 -3.00 11.57
CA VAL A 159 -10.26 -3.01 10.19
C VAL A 159 -11.15 -2.10 9.37
N SER A 160 -10.54 -1.19 8.61
CA SER A 160 -11.26 -0.32 7.69
C SER A 160 -10.96 -0.73 6.26
N VAL A 161 -12.01 -0.83 5.45
CA VAL A 161 -11.96 -1.24 4.05
C VAL A 161 -12.48 -0.11 3.18
N LEU A 162 -11.69 0.27 2.19
CA LEU A 162 -12.05 1.22 1.15
C LEU A 162 -12.19 0.48 -0.18
N ALA A 163 -13.20 0.82 -0.94
CA ALA A 163 -13.54 0.12 -2.17
C ALA A 163 -13.87 1.07 -3.32
N TYR A 164 -13.50 0.68 -4.53
CA TYR A 164 -13.83 1.37 -5.78
C TYR A 164 -14.19 0.35 -6.86
N GLY A 165 -15.33 0.54 -7.54
CA GLY A 165 -15.75 -0.27 -8.68
C GLY A 165 -16.17 -1.71 -8.35
N VAL A 166 -16.42 -2.03 -7.08
CA VAL A 166 -16.71 -3.40 -6.60
C VAL A 166 -18.06 -3.51 -5.88
N ASP A 167 -18.98 -2.58 -6.12
CA ASP A 167 -20.24 -2.46 -5.37
C ASP A 167 -21.08 -3.74 -5.37
N GLU A 168 -21.21 -4.41 -6.50
CA GLU A 168 -21.95 -5.68 -6.61
C GLU A 168 -21.28 -6.80 -5.81
N LYS A 169 -19.94 -6.91 -5.93
CA LYS A 169 -19.14 -7.93 -5.22
C LYS A 169 -19.13 -7.70 -3.70
N LEU A 170 -19.17 -6.43 -3.28
CA LEU A 170 -19.30 -6.05 -1.87
C LEU A 170 -20.65 -6.48 -1.29
N ARG A 171 -21.75 -6.32 -2.03
CA ARG A 171 -23.08 -6.75 -1.57
C ARG A 171 -23.12 -8.24 -1.29
N ASP A 172 -22.61 -9.07 -2.20
CA ASP A 172 -22.51 -10.53 -2.00
C ASP A 172 -21.65 -10.87 -0.76
N GLY A 173 -20.49 -10.21 -0.61
CA GLY A 173 -19.65 -10.37 0.57
C GLY A 173 -20.36 -10.00 1.87
N PHE A 174 -21.12 -8.90 1.86
CA PHE A 174 -21.85 -8.43 3.04
C PHE A 174 -22.99 -9.36 3.45
N GLU A 175 -23.73 -9.90 2.48
CA GLU A 175 -24.77 -10.89 2.78
C GLU A 175 -24.20 -12.13 3.46
N LYS A 176 -23.03 -12.60 3.02
CA LYS A 176 -22.33 -13.74 3.62
C LYS A 176 -21.89 -13.45 5.06
N LEU A 177 -21.29 -12.29 5.30
CA LEU A 177 -20.88 -11.86 6.64
C LEU A 177 -22.08 -11.72 7.59
N ARG A 178 -23.16 -11.05 7.13
CA ARG A 178 -24.36 -10.84 7.94
C ARG A 178 -25.03 -12.15 8.34
N LYS A 179 -25.06 -13.15 7.44
CA LYS A 179 -25.60 -14.50 7.76
C LYS A 179 -24.79 -15.21 8.84
N ARG A 180 -23.47 -14.97 8.93
CA ARG A 180 -22.58 -15.58 9.93
C ARG A 180 -22.52 -14.80 11.25
N GLY A 181 -22.94 -13.54 11.26
CA GLY A 181 -22.89 -12.67 12.45
C GLY A 181 -21.48 -12.16 12.81
N SER A 182 -20.53 -12.28 11.88
CA SER A 182 -19.14 -11.83 12.00
C SER A 182 -18.90 -10.47 11.35
N GLY A 183 -17.77 -9.82 11.67
CA GLY A 183 -17.32 -8.60 10.98
C GLY A 183 -17.85 -7.29 11.56
N LYS A 184 -18.26 -7.27 12.84
CA LYS A 184 -18.68 -6.04 13.52
C LYS A 184 -17.57 -4.98 13.61
N LEU A 185 -16.32 -5.42 13.60
CA LEU A 185 -15.12 -4.59 13.67
C LEU A 185 -14.59 -4.21 12.28
N VAL A 186 -15.28 -4.61 11.21
CA VAL A 186 -14.93 -4.27 9.83
C VAL A 186 -15.82 -3.12 9.36
N THR A 187 -15.24 -1.95 9.12
CA THR A 187 -15.92 -0.80 8.54
C THR A 187 -15.63 -0.76 7.05
N ILE A 188 -16.65 -0.61 6.20
CA ILE A 188 -16.50 -0.60 4.74
C ILE A 188 -17.05 0.70 4.18
N GLU A 189 -16.29 1.34 3.30
CA GLU A 189 -16.68 2.57 2.62
C GLU A 189 -16.36 2.48 1.13
N THR A 190 -17.30 2.89 0.29
CA THR A 190 -17.16 2.93 -1.17
C THR A 190 -16.86 4.34 -1.63
N GLU A 191 -15.95 4.45 -2.61
CA GLU A 191 -15.50 5.72 -3.17
C GLU A 191 -15.84 5.80 -4.66
N GLU A 192 -16.14 7.01 -5.13
CA GLU A 192 -16.50 7.26 -6.54
C GLU A 192 -15.32 7.10 -7.50
N SER A 193 -14.08 7.22 -6.99
CA SER A 193 -12.86 7.10 -7.77
C SER A 193 -11.74 6.43 -6.98
N TRP A 194 -10.86 5.70 -7.66
CA TRP A 194 -9.68 5.12 -7.02
C TRP A 194 -8.73 6.20 -6.48
N GLN A 195 -8.74 7.41 -7.05
CA GLN A 195 -7.98 8.55 -6.54
C GLN A 195 -8.52 9.04 -5.20
N SER A 196 -9.84 9.01 -5.00
CA SER A 196 -10.49 9.33 -3.73
C SER A 196 -10.06 8.34 -2.65
N VAL A 197 -9.94 7.04 -2.98
CA VAL A 197 -9.39 6.01 -2.08
C VAL A 197 -8.00 6.41 -1.58
N ILE A 198 -7.08 6.76 -2.48
CA ILE A 198 -5.71 7.15 -2.09
C ILE A 198 -5.71 8.43 -1.26
N THR A 199 -6.52 9.43 -1.65
CA THR A 199 -6.63 10.70 -0.91
C THR A 199 -7.08 10.46 0.54
N LYS A 200 -8.07 9.58 0.72
CA LYS A 200 -8.58 9.20 2.05
C LYS A 200 -7.55 8.45 2.87
N LEU A 201 -6.78 7.53 2.27
CA LEU A 201 -5.67 6.86 2.96
C LEU A 201 -4.61 7.85 3.47
N VAL A 202 -4.28 8.87 2.67
CA VAL A 202 -3.35 9.93 3.10
C VAL A 202 -3.92 10.70 4.29
N GLN A 203 -5.19 11.14 4.21
CA GLN A 203 -5.86 11.84 5.30
C GLN A 203 -5.92 11.02 6.60
N VAL A 204 -6.26 9.74 6.49
CA VAL A 204 -6.25 8.80 7.61
C VAL A 204 -4.86 8.68 8.22
N TYR A 205 -3.84 8.45 7.39
CA TYR A 205 -2.46 8.31 7.86
C TYR A 205 -1.96 9.58 8.57
N GLU A 206 -2.32 10.75 8.06
CA GLU A 206 -2.04 12.04 8.71
C GLU A 206 -2.64 12.13 10.09
N ASN A 207 -3.93 11.82 10.20
CA ASN A 207 -4.67 11.93 11.45
C ASN A 207 -4.13 10.95 12.50
N LEU A 208 -3.79 9.72 12.09
CA LEU A 208 -3.19 8.72 12.98
C LEU A 208 -1.79 9.13 13.47
N THR A 209 -0.98 9.74 12.60
CA THR A 209 0.40 10.11 12.95
C THR A 209 0.42 11.39 13.81
N LYS A 210 -0.41 12.39 13.50
CA LYS A 210 -0.59 13.60 14.31
C LYS A 210 -1.25 13.31 15.66
N GLY A 211 -2.14 12.31 15.73
CA GLY A 211 -2.73 11.86 17.00
C GLY A 211 -1.71 11.22 17.95
N LYS A 212 -0.65 10.59 17.43
CA LYS A 212 0.44 10.00 18.24
C LYS A 212 1.38 11.04 18.84
N THR A 213 1.56 12.18 18.20
CA THR A 213 2.39 13.29 18.71
C THR A 213 1.70 14.14 19.79
N ALA A 214 0.40 13.94 20.03
CA ALA A 214 -0.41 14.84 20.86
C ALA A 214 -0.41 14.63 22.40
N PRO A 215 0.22 13.62 23.05
CA PRO A 215 0.25 13.61 24.53
C PRO A 215 1.65 13.41 25.15
N ALA A 216 2.70 14.07 24.66
CA ALA A 216 4.00 14.11 25.36
C ALA A 216 4.36 15.48 25.95
N ALA A 217 3.90 16.58 25.35
CA ALA A 217 4.28 17.92 25.79
C ALA A 217 3.53 18.42 27.04
N ALA A 218 2.31 17.93 27.32
CA ALA A 218 1.49 18.43 28.43
C ALA A 218 1.83 17.84 29.81
N SER A 219 2.69 16.81 29.87
CA SER A 219 2.98 16.06 31.10
C SER A 219 4.33 16.40 31.72
N ALA A 220 5.20 17.13 30.99
CA ALA A 220 6.55 17.46 31.44
C ALA A 220 6.61 18.77 32.25
N GLU A 221 5.68 19.71 32.05
CA GLU A 221 5.69 21.01 32.75
C GLU A 221 5.04 20.99 34.15
N ARG A 222 4.41 19.88 34.57
CA ARG A 222 3.79 19.76 35.91
C ARG A 222 4.62 19.02 36.95
N ARG A 223 5.87 18.64 36.64
CA ARG A 223 6.76 17.90 37.56
C ARG A 223 7.97 18.68 38.07
N SER A 224 8.13 19.95 37.72
CA SER A 224 9.27 20.78 38.18
C SER A 224 8.97 21.76 39.32
N GLU A 225 7.74 21.82 39.83
CA GLU A 225 7.40 22.65 41.00
C GLU A 225 6.97 21.78 42.17
N GLY A 226 7.90 21.43 43.06
CA GLY A 226 7.56 20.86 44.36
C GLY A 226 8.50 19.78 44.87
N ALA A 227 9.72 20.15 45.27
CA ALA A 227 10.48 19.39 46.25
C ALA A 227 11.29 20.36 47.14
N PRO A 228 10.93 20.53 48.43
CA PRO A 228 11.73 21.29 49.37
C PRO A 228 12.76 20.39 50.07
N THR A 229 13.98 20.94 50.21
CA THR A 229 14.93 20.78 51.34
C THR A 229 15.22 19.40 51.95
N SER A 230 16.51 19.02 51.97
CA SER A 230 17.30 19.01 53.22
C SER A 230 18.78 18.77 52.96
N ALA A 231 19.62 19.65 53.52
CA ALA A 231 21.07 19.51 53.56
C ALA A 231 21.47 18.70 54.81
N PRO A 232 22.59 17.95 54.80
CA PRO A 232 23.23 17.53 56.03
C PRO A 232 24.49 18.37 56.31
N SER A 233 24.44 19.07 57.44
CA SER A 233 25.58 19.72 58.08
C SER A 233 26.36 18.75 58.98
N GLY A 234 27.70 18.75 58.87
CA GLY A 234 28.64 18.33 59.92
C GLY A 234 28.83 16.80 60.08
N LYS A 235 29.98 16.25 60.47
CA LYS A 235 31.15 16.79 61.17
C LYS A 235 32.41 15.95 60.86
N ARG A 236 33.54 16.59 61.14
CA ARG A 236 34.96 16.19 61.04
C ARG A 236 35.40 14.96 61.85
N LYS A 237 36.37 14.26 61.23
CA LYS A 237 37.70 13.75 61.68
C LYS A 237 37.82 12.64 62.76
N LYS A 238 38.76 11.76 62.39
CA LYS A 238 39.61 10.81 63.13
C LYS A 238 38.99 9.47 63.50
#